data_AF-A0A1H6Y5Z5-F1
#
_entry.id   AF-A0A1H6Y5Z5-F1
#
_cell.length_a   1.000
_cell.length_b   1.000
_cell.length_c   1.000
_cell.angle_alpha   90.00
_cell.angle_beta   90.00
_cell.angle_gamma   90.00
#
_symmetry.space_group_name_H-M   'P 1'
#
loop_
_entity.id
_entity.type
_entity.pdbx_description
1 polymer ?
#
loop_
_entity_poly.entity_id
_entity_poly.type
_entity_poly.pdbx_seq_one_letter_code
_entity_poly.pdbx_strand_id
1 'polypeptide(L)'
;MIIPKHTEVVVCSYGGVGTTFLMEYLSNFKKINRFYDEDGAKHFPIPPISVNKNLKFVYIFGDPEMATISLFRRNFHHRQSTKLLRLTTKNLKPIPLEMSLEAYVSEGIDRFLFEDHFNNWYKHYLTHPTIFIRYENLYDVLPTLFDFLDIPREHLKGFPPKRERSSVGTVSDDSKRKITHMYGEFSHALKELPDCEIKEPISEKPLFVTYLKPIYAKVMLIWLLFVFQLTAKKRLPGIYGFLRDIKTKVTGR
;
A
#
# COMPACT_ATOMS: atom_id res chain seq x y z
N MET A 1 -11.80 -2.60 -4.65
CA MET A 1 -11.80 -1.21 -4.23
C MET A 1 -11.91 -0.33 -5.45
N ILE A 2 -12.85 0.60 -5.36
CA ILE A 2 -13.18 1.55 -6.41
C ILE A 2 -12.88 2.92 -5.85
N ILE A 3 -12.14 3.72 -6.62
CA ILE A 3 -11.75 5.09 -6.25
C ILE A 3 -12.78 6.07 -6.83
N PRO A 4 -13.16 7.13 -6.08
CA PRO A 4 -14.09 8.13 -6.57
C PRO A 4 -13.62 8.79 -7.88
N LYS A 5 -14.57 9.13 -8.77
CA LYS A 5 -14.28 9.78 -10.07
C LYS A 5 -13.51 11.10 -9.95
N HIS A 6 -13.67 11.81 -8.83
CA HIS A 6 -13.02 13.11 -8.60
C HIS A 6 -11.62 12.99 -7.99
N THR A 7 -11.15 11.78 -7.67
CA THR A 7 -9.76 11.57 -7.23
C THR A 7 -8.84 11.75 -8.42
N GLU A 8 -7.84 12.61 -8.26
CA GLU A 8 -6.84 12.97 -9.27
C GLU A 8 -5.57 12.13 -9.11
N VAL A 9 -5.21 11.80 -7.87
CA VAL A 9 -4.00 11.03 -7.56
C VAL A 9 -4.30 9.95 -6.54
N VAL A 10 -3.79 8.74 -6.76
CA VAL A 10 -3.72 7.72 -5.70
C VAL A 10 -2.26 7.51 -5.31
N VAL A 11 -1.98 7.68 -4.03
CA VAL A 11 -0.69 7.39 -3.42
C VAL A 11 -0.76 6.02 -2.74
N CYS A 12 0.14 5.11 -3.13
CA CYS A 12 0.25 3.76 -2.60
C CYS A 12 1.70 3.38 -2.27
N SER A 13 1.83 2.29 -1.53
CA SER A 13 3.08 1.60 -1.18
C SER A 13 2.71 0.25 -0.58
N TYR A 14 3.61 -0.71 -0.46
CA TYR A 14 3.32 -1.96 0.27
C TYR A 14 3.29 -1.81 1.80
N GLY A 15 3.48 -0.60 2.35
CA GLY A 15 3.51 -0.33 3.79
C GLY A 15 4.93 -0.17 4.35
N GLY A 16 5.07 0.38 5.55
CA GLY A 16 6.38 0.53 6.21
C GLY A 16 7.28 1.68 5.71
N VAL A 17 7.02 2.23 4.52
CA VAL A 17 7.92 3.18 3.82
C VAL A 17 7.55 4.67 3.92
N GLY A 18 6.73 5.08 4.89
CA GLY A 18 6.59 6.52 5.23
C GLY A 18 5.79 7.41 4.26
N THR A 19 4.66 6.94 3.72
CA THR A 19 3.85 7.69 2.73
C THR A 19 2.97 8.80 3.29
N THR A 20 2.73 8.85 4.60
CA THR A 20 1.69 9.72 5.19
C THR A 20 1.97 11.21 5.02
N PHE A 21 3.20 11.68 5.29
CA PHE A 21 3.52 13.11 5.18
C PHE A 21 3.45 13.59 3.72
N LEU A 22 3.86 12.74 2.78
CA LEU A 22 3.76 13.05 1.35
C LEU A 22 2.30 13.23 0.95
N MET A 23 1.42 12.32 1.38
CA MET A 23 -0.01 12.44 1.13
C MET A 23 -0.60 13.71 1.77
N GLU A 24 -0.26 13.99 3.02
CA GLU A 24 -0.71 15.20 3.72
C GLU A 24 -0.32 16.46 2.94
N TYR A 25 0.94 16.55 2.49
CA TYR A 25 1.40 17.67 1.68
C TYR A 25 0.69 17.75 0.32
N LEU A 26 0.61 16.64 -0.44
CA LEU A 26 -0.03 16.60 -1.76
C LEU A 26 -1.54 16.91 -1.70
N SER A 27 -2.20 16.65 -0.58
CA SER A 27 -3.63 16.92 -0.40
C SER A 27 -3.99 18.41 -0.46
N ASN A 28 -3.01 19.31 -0.32
CA ASN A 28 -3.20 20.75 -0.50
C ASN A 28 -3.35 21.15 -1.98
N PHE A 29 -2.94 20.29 -2.92
CA PHE A 29 -2.87 20.63 -4.35
C PHE A 29 -3.71 19.71 -5.24
N LYS A 30 -3.94 18.47 -4.80
CA LYS A 30 -4.63 17.44 -5.58
C LYS A 30 -5.65 16.71 -4.71
N LYS A 31 -6.77 16.30 -5.32
CA LYS A 31 -7.74 15.40 -4.67
C LYS A 31 -7.18 13.99 -4.63
N ILE A 32 -6.69 13.58 -3.47
CA ILE A 32 -6.03 12.28 -3.27
C ILE A 32 -6.88 11.28 -2.48
N ASN A 33 -6.41 10.03 -2.38
CA ASN A 33 -6.95 9.03 -1.44
C ASN A 33 -6.68 9.39 0.03
N ARG A 34 -7.47 8.85 0.95
CA ARG A 34 -7.44 9.19 2.39
C ARG A 34 -6.14 8.72 3.04
N PHE A 35 -5.41 9.65 3.66
CA PHE A 35 -4.11 9.39 4.28
C PHE A 35 -4.17 8.43 5.49
N TYR A 36 -5.28 8.42 6.24
CA TYR A 36 -5.58 7.46 7.31
C TYR A 36 -6.16 6.11 6.81
N ASP A 37 -6.19 5.91 5.49
CA ASP A 37 -6.66 4.67 4.85
C ASP A 37 -8.13 4.33 5.14
N GLU A 38 -8.95 5.37 5.35
CA GLU A 38 -10.41 5.24 5.59
C GLU A 38 -11.17 4.78 4.35
N ASP A 39 -10.63 5.06 3.17
CA ASP A 39 -11.14 4.57 1.89
C ASP A 39 -10.60 3.18 1.52
N GLY A 40 -9.63 2.68 2.30
CA GLY A 40 -8.95 1.42 2.08
C GLY A 40 -7.93 1.44 0.94
N ALA A 41 -7.69 2.59 0.28
CA ALA A 41 -6.86 2.75 -0.92
C ALA A 41 -5.40 2.34 -0.70
N LYS A 42 -4.90 2.68 0.48
CA LYS A 42 -3.49 2.66 0.80
C LYS A 42 -3.02 1.22 0.99
N HIS A 43 -1.93 0.81 0.36
CA HIS A 43 -1.42 -0.56 0.49
C HIS A 43 -2.38 -1.66 0.00
N PHE A 44 -3.27 -1.33 -0.94
CA PHE A 44 -4.09 -2.36 -1.54
C PHE A 44 -3.25 -3.20 -2.52
N PRO A 45 -3.41 -4.54 -2.54
CA PRO A 45 -2.46 -5.42 -3.23
C PRO A 45 -2.31 -5.21 -4.74
N ILE A 46 -3.28 -4.54 -5.37
CA ILE A 46 -3.26 -4.20 -6.79
C ILE A 46 -3.76 -2.75 -6.98
N PRO A 47 -3.47 -2.10 -8.12
CA PRO A 47 -4.02 -0.80 -8.46
C PRO A 47 -5.56 -0.80 -8.44
N PRO A 48 -6.20 0.21 -7.82
CA PRO A 48 -7.65 0.24 -7.67
C PRO A 48 -8.37 0.50 -9.00
N ILE A 49 -9.66 0.18 -9.03
CA ILE A 49 -10.53 0.47 -10.17
C ILE A 49 -10.90 1.96 -10.15
N SER A 50 -10.74 2.64 -11.28
CA SER A 50 -11.22 4.01 -11.47
C SER A 50 -11.82 4.21 -12.86
N VAL A 51 -12.82 5.08 -12.93
CA VAL A 51 -13.39 5.60 -14.19
C VAL A 51 -12.78 6.94 -14.59
N ASN A 52 -11.94 7.53 -13.74
CA ASN A 52 -11.19 8.75 -14.07
C ASN A 52 -10.01 8.38 -14.97
N LYS A 53 -10.08 8.75 -16.26
CA LYS A 53 -9.00 8.50 -17.24
C LYS A 53 -7.74 9.30 -16.96
N ASN A 54 -7.87 10.45 -16.29
CA ASN A 54 -6.75 11.34 -15.97
C ASN A 54 -6.13 11.03 -14.61
N LEU A 55 -6.54 9.95 -13.96
CA LEU A 55 -5.98 9.53 -12.68
C LEU A 55 -4.50 9.20 -12.85
N LYS A 56 -3.66 9.71 -11.95
CA LYS A 56 -2.24 9.37 -11.84
C LYS A 56 -1.97 8.58 -10.57
N PHE A 57 -1.01 7.67 -10.61
CA PHE A 57 -0.58 6.93 -9.44
C PHE A 57 0.81 7.36 -8.98
N VAL A 58 0.98 7.46 -7.67
CA VAL A 58 2.28 7.62 -7.02
C VAL A 58 2.52 6.38 -6.18
N TYR A 59 3.51 5.60 -6.53
CA TYR A 59 3.90 4.41 -5.79
C TYR A 59 5.24 4.62 -5.10
N ILE A 60 5.23 4.65 -3.77
CA ILE A 60 6.45 4.75 -2.99
C ILE A 60 6.92 3.35 -2.57
N PHE A 61 8.19 3.04 -2.82
CA PHE A 61 8.84 1.82 -2.37
C PHE A 61 10.11 2.14 -1.57
N GLY A 62 10.69 1.15 -0.93
CA GLY A 62 11.92 1.28 -0.16
C GLY A 62 12.51 -0.09 0.14
N ASP A 63 13.31 -0.20 1.19
CA ASP A 63 13.83 -1.50 1.60
C ASP A 63 12.75 -2.33 2.34
N PRO A 64 12.39 -3.56 1.87
CA PRO A 64 11.42 -4.44 2.53
C PRO A 64 11.87 -4.88 3.94
N GLU A 65 13.18 -4.96 4.21
CA GLU A 65 13.72 -5.30 5.52
C GLU A 65 13.38 -4.19 6.53
N MET A 66 13.66 -2.95 6.14
CA MET A 66 13.35 -1.75 6.92
C MET A 66 11.84 -1.54 7.07
N ALA A 67 11.06 -1.86 6.03
CA ALA A 67 9.60 -1.80 6.08
C ALA A 67 9.02 -2.79 7.09
N THR A 68 9.55 -4.03 7.14
CA THR A 68 9.18 -5.05 8.14
C THR A 68 9.38 -4.51 9.55
N ILE A 69 10.60 -4.06 9.87
CA ILE A 69 10.93 -3.55 11.19
C ILE A 69 10.05 -2.35 11.57
N SER A 70 9.85 -1.43 10.62
CA SER A 70 8.99 -0.25 10.78
C SER A 70 7.53 -0.59 11.07
N LEU A 71 7.00 -1.69 10.53
CA LEU A 71 5.63 -2.13 10.79
C LEU A 71 5.49 -2.75 12.18
N PHE A 72 6.42 -3.61 12.60
CA PHE A 72 6.41 -4.22 13.94
C PHE A 72 6.58 -3.16 15.02
N ARG A 73 7.54 -2.24 14.88
CA ARG A 73 7.78 -1.16 15.84
C ARG A 73 6.55 -0.30 16.12
N ARG A 74 5.68 -0.14 15.12
CA ARG A 74 4.45 0.68 15.21
C ARG A 74 3.19 -0.16 15.48
N ASN A 75 3.33 -1.46 15.73
CA ASN A 75 2.22 -2.40 15.89
C ASN A 75 1.24 -2.40 14.70
N PHE A 76 1.76 -2.23 13.50
CA PHE A 76 0.99 -2.23 12.25
C PHE A 76 1.07 -3.53 11.46
N HIS A 77 1.92 -4.49 11.88
CA HIS A 77 2.13 -5.77 11.20
C HIS A 77 0.84 -6.56 10.99
N HIS A 78 -0.04 -6.64 12.00
CA HIS A 78 -1.32 -7.36 11.89
C HIS A 78 -2.25 -6.73 10.85
N ARG A 79 -2.49 -5.41 10.98
CA ARG A 79 -3.37 -4.68 10.06
C ARG A 79 -2.83 -4.74 8.63
N GLN A 80 -1.52 -4.57 8.47
CA GLN A 80 -0.85 -4.58 7.18
C GLN A 80 -0.94 -5.96 6.52
N SER A 81 -0.47 -7.02 7.18
CA SER A 81 -0.55 -8.39 6.63
C SER A 81 -1.99 -8.82 6.33
N THR A 82 -2.95 -8.49 7.20
CA THR A 82 -4.38 -8.75 6.94
C THR A 82 -4.84 -8.12 5.62
N LYS A 83 -4.34 -6.94 5.29
CA LYS A 83 -4.69 -6.24 4.06
C LYS A 83 -4.00 -6.82 2.84
N LEU A 84 -2.68 -7.07 2.94
CA LEU A 84 -1.87 -7.58 1.84
C LEU A 84 -2.32 -8.99 1.41
N LEU A 85 -2.79 -9.80 2.36
CA LEU A 85 -3.29 -11.14 2.09
C LEU A 85 -4.71 -11.19 1.48
N ARG A 86 -5.45 -10.07 1.37
CA ARG A 86 -6.87 -10.09 0.92
C ARG A 86 -7.09 -10.70 -0.46
N LEU A 87 -6.14 -10.49 -1.37
CA LEU A 87 -6.25 -10.94 -2.75
C LEU A 87 -5.44 -12.19 -3.04
N THR A 88 -4.57 -12.62 -2.11
CA THR A 88 -3.75 -13.81 -2.31
C THR A 88 -4.60 -15.07 -2.45
N THR A 89 -4.07 -16.03 -3.19
CA THR A 89 -4.56 -17.42 -3.25
C THR A 89 -3.76 -18.34 -2.31
N LYS A 90 -2.63 -17.85 -1.78
CA LYS A 90 -1.81 -18.58 -0.81
C LYS A 90 -2.63 -18.78 0.47
N ASN A 91 -2.61 -19.98 1.04
CA ASN A 91 -3.29 -20.29 2.31
C ASN A 91 -2.50 -19.74 3.52
N LEU A 92 -2.35 -18.42 3.59
CA LEU A 92 -1.60 -17.72 4.62
C LEU A 92 -2.56 -17.02 5.58
N LYS A 93 -2.24 -17.13 6.88
CA LYS A 93 -2.91 -16.36 7.92
C LYS A 93 -2.17 -15.03 8.12
N PRO A 94 -2.88 -13.94 8.44
CA PRO A 94 -2.24 -12.69 8.85
C PRO A 94 -1.33 -12.89 10.05
N ILE A 95 -0.33 -12.03 10.19
CA ILE A 95 0.55 -12.01 11.36
C ILE A 95 -0.31 -11.65 12.58
N PRO A 96 -0.30 -12.44 13.67
CA PRO A 96 -1.05 -12.12 14.88
C PRO A 96 -0.63 -10.77 15.50
N LEU A 97 -1.53 -10.13 16.25
CA LEU A 97 -1.29 -8.79 16.79
C LEU A 97 -0.19 -8.80 17.85
N GLU A 98 -0.16 -9.85 18.64
CA GLU A 98 0.73 -10.14 19.76
C GLU A 98 2.08 -10.75 19.35
N MET A 99 2.23 -11.15 18.08
CA MET A 99 3.47 -11.74 17.58
C MET A 99 4.58 -10.69 17.56
N SER A 100 5.73 -11.01 18.17
CA SER A 100 6.93 -10.17 18.11
C SER A 100 7.64 -10.28 16.75
N LEU A 101 8.55 -9.33 16.47
CA LEU A 101 9.38 -9.39 15.28
C LEU A 101 10.25 -10.66 15.27
N GLU A 102 10.87 -10.99 16.41
CA GLU A 102 11.74 -12.16 16.58
C GLU A 102 11.00 -13.47 16.28
N ALA A 103 9.77 -13.60 16.79
CA ALA A 103 8.93 -14.77 16.53
C ALA A 103 8.56 -14.86 15.05
N TYR A 104 8.13 -13.74 14.45
CA TYR A 104 7.76 -13.69 13.03
C TYR A 104 8.91 -14.12 12.11
N VAL A 105 10.10 -13.55 12.31
CA VAL A 105 11.25 -13.82 11.44
C VAL A 105 11.84 -15.20 11.71
N SER A 106 11.62 -15.77 12.91
CA SER A 106 12.01 -17.15 13.21
C SER A 106 11.10 -18.17 12.54
N GLU A 107 9.84 -17.84 12.26
CA GLU A 107 8.97 -18.70 11.46
C GLU A 107 9.38 -18.72 9.97
N GLY A 108 10.01 -17.66 9.47
CA GLY A 108 10.49 -17.59 8.08
C GLY A 108 9.39 -17.54 7.01
N ILE A 109 8.11 -17.38 7.40
CA ILE A 109 6.97 -17.35 6.47
C ILE A 109 6.66 -15.90 6.09
N ASP A 110 6.86 -15.52 4.82
CA ASP A 110 6.47 -14.20 4.34
C ASP A 110 4.94 -14.05 4.29
N ARG A 111 4.42 -13.22 5.21
CA ARG A 111 3.00 -12.85 5.31
C ARG A 111 2.73 -11.42 4.87
N PHE A 112 3.77 -10.67 4.50
CA PHE A 112 3.61 -9.34 3.93
C PHE A 112 3.50 -9.39 2.41
N LEU A 113 4.16 -10.34 1.75
CA LEU A 113 4.13 -10.47 0.28
C LEU A 113 4.52 -9.14 -0.40
N PHE A 114 5.56 -8.48 0.09
CA PHE A 114 5.98 -7.17 -0.41
C PHE A 114 6.36 -7.22 -1.89
N GLU A 115 7.04 -8.28 -2.30
CA GLU A 115 7.41 -8.50 -3.69
C GLU A 115 6.18 -8.69 -4.58
N ASP A 116 5.24 -9.56 -4.18
CA ASP A 116 3.98 -9.75 -4.91
C ASP A 116 3.22 -8.43 -5.04
N HIS A 117 3.11 -7.66 -3.95
CA HIS A 117 2.46 -6.35 -3.96
C HIS A 117 3.17 -5.37 -4.91
N PHE A 118 4.50 -5.28 -4.85
CA PHE A 118 5.26 -4.41 -5.74
C PHE A 118 5.06 -4.81 -7.20
N ASN A 119 5.26 -6.08 -7.55
CA ASN A 119 5.13 -6.58 -8.92
C ASN A 119 3.70 -6.45 -9.46
N ASN A 120 2.68 -6.56 -8.61
CA ASN A 120 1.30 -6.28 -9.00
C ASN A 120 1.12 -4.86 -9.53
N TRP A 121 1.69 -3.87 -8.84
CA TRP A 121 1.63 -2.47 -9.26
C TRP A 121 2.61 -2.15 -10.39
N TYR A 122 3.82 -2.70 -10.34
CA TYR A 122 4.92 -2.37 -11.24
C TYR A 122 4.85 -3.08 -12.60
N LYS A 123 4.34 -4.33 -12.64
CA LYS A 123 4.36 -5.18 -13.84
C LYS A 123 2.97 -5.65 -14.28
N HIS A 124 2.16 -6.18 -13.36
CA HIS A 124 1.02 -7.03 -13.75
C HIS A 124 -0.30 -6.27 -14.02
N TYR A 125 -0.52 -5.16 -13.31
CA TYR A 125 -1.81 -4.47 -13.30
C TYR A 125 -1.69 -2.95 -13.49
N LEU A 126 -0.64 -2.50 -14.18
CA LEU A 126 -0.46 -1.08 -14.51
C LEU A 126 -1.63 -0.58 -15.38
N THR A 127 -2.53 0.22 -14.80
CA THR A 127 -3.75 0.73 -15.46
C THR A 127 -3.73 2.23 -15.74
N HIS A 128 -2.92 2.97 -15.01
CA HIS A 128 -2.79 4.43 -15.13
C HIS A 128 -1.31 4.82 -15.13
N PRO A 129 -0.96 5.99 -15.66
CA PRO A 129 0.38 6.54 -15.53
C PRO A 129 0.81 6.49 -14.06
N THR A 130 1.96 5.88 -13.79
CA THR A 130 2.43 5.64 -12.42
C THR A 130 3.87 6.08 -12.28
N ILE A 131 4.12 7.00 -11.35
CA ILE A 131 5.48 7.29 -10.90
C ILE A 131 5.84 6.37 -9.73
N PHE A 132 6.93 5.65 -9.86
CA PHE A 132 7.54 4.82 -8.83
C PHE A 132 8.72 5.59 -8.23
N ILE A 133 8.73 5.75 -6.91
CA ILE A 133 9.76 6.54 -6.21
C ILE A 133 10.34 5.70 -5.07
N ARG A 134 11.66 5.56 -5.06
CA ARG A 134 12.41 5.06 -3.92
C ARG A 134 12.36 6.12 -2.83
N TYR A 135 11.83 5.74 -1.67
CA TYR A 135 11.64 6.65 -0.55
C TYR A 135 12.93 7.36 -0.15
N GLU A 136 14.04 6.61 -0.10
CA GLU A 136 15.35 7.08 0.34
C GLU A 136 15.83 8.31 -0.46
N ASN A 137 15.38 8.41 -1.72
CA ASN A 137 15.72 9.45 -2.69
C ASN A 137 14.53 10.36 -3.04
N LEU A 138 13.40 10.27 -2.30
CA LEU A 138 12.19 11.05 -2.56
C LEU A 138 12.47 12.56 -2.70
N TYR A 139 13.35 13.09 -1.84
CA TYR A 139 13.70 14.51 -1.81
C TYR A 139 14.41 14.97 -3.09
N ASP A 140 15.25 14.11 -3.67
CA ASP A 140 16.04 14.41 -4.85
C ASP A 140 15.17 14.42 -6.12
N VAL A 141 14.05 13.69 -6.08
CA VAL A 141 13.12 13.52 -7.22
C VAL A 141 11.83 14.34 -7.08
N LEU A 142 11.73 15.23 -6.08
CA LEU A 142 10.56 16.09 -5.90
C LEU A 142 10.21 16.93 -7.15
N PRO A 143 11.16 17.53 -7.89
CA PRO A 143 10.82 18.26 -9.11
C PRO A 143 10.11 17.38 -10.12
N THR A 144 10.59 16.15 -10.34
CA THR A 144 9.98 15.17 -11.24
C THR A 144 8.60 14.74 -10.77
N LEU A 145 8.41 14.53 -9.47
CA LEU A 145 7.09 14.23 -8.90
C LEU A 145 6.11 15.39 -9.12
N PHE A 146 6.56 16.64 -8.93
CA PHE A 146 5.71 17.82 -9.09
C PHE A 146 5.30 18.01 -10.54
N ASP A 147 6.25 17.87 -11.48
CA ASP A 147 5.97 17.91 -12.90
C ASP A 147 4.99 16.80 -13.30
N PHE A 148 5.26 15.56 -12.84
CA PHE A 148 4.38 14.42 -13.11
C PHE A 148 2.96 14.66 -12.59
N LEU A 149 2.79 15.34 -11.46
CA LEU A 149 1.48 15.63 -10.88
C LEU A 149 0.87 16.94 -11.38
N ASP A 150 1.51 17.68 -12.28
CA ASP A 150 1.09 19.02 -12.71
C ASP A 150 0.91 19.96 -11.50
N ILE A 151 1.92 20.00 -10.62
CA ILE A 151 2.01 20.91 -9.47
C ILE A 151 3.11 21.94 -9.77
N PRO A 152 2.84 23.26 -9.69
CA PRO A 152 3.86 24.28 -9.88
C PRO A 152 5.07 24.08 -8.96
N ARG A 153 6.28 24.11 -9.55
CA ARG A 153 7.55 23.89 -8.83
C ARG A 153 7.81 24.91 -7.72
N GLU A 154 7.19 26.10 -7.76
CA GLU A 154 7.28 27.08 -6.69
C GLU A 154 6.83 26.54 -5.33
N HIS A 155 5.92 25.58 -5.31
CA HIS A 155 5.42 24.95 -4.09
C HIS A 155 6.49 24.07 -3.42
N LEU A 156 7.56 23.66 -4.11
CA LEU A 156 8.69 22.90 -3.52
C LEU A 156 9.26 23.60 -2.27
N LYS A 157 9.24 24.93 -2.24
CA LYS A 157 9.71 25.72 -1.08
C LYS A 157 8.94 25.43 0.21
N GLY A 158 7.67 25.02 0.09
CA GLY A 158 6.82 24.65 1.23
C GLY A 158 6.88 23.16 1.58
N PHE A 159 7.68 22.35 0.87
CA PHE A 159 7.75 20.92 1.13
C PHE A 159 8.42 20.65 2.51
N PRO A 160 7.89 19.75 3.34
CA PRO A 160 8.46 19.48 4.66
C PRO A 160 9.94 19.05 4.59
N PRO A 161 10.82 19.56 5.47
CA PRO A 161 12.24 19.25 5.43
C PRO A 161 12.49 17.75 5.64
N LYS A 162 13.59 17.24 5.07
CA LYS A 162 14.03 15.86 5.26
C LYS A 162 14.29 15.62 6.75
N ARG A 163 13.52 14.70 7.32
CA ARG A 163 13.73 14.20 8.67
C ARG A 163 14.47 12.89 8.59
N GLU A 164 15.48 12.72 9.44
CA GLU A 164 16.05 11.40 9.66
C GLU A 164 14.94 10.46 10.14
N ARG A 165 14.91 9.26 9.56
CA ARG A 165 14.02 8.22 10.08
C ARG A 165 14.46 7.96 11.51
N SER A 166 13.51 7.99 12.45
CA SER A 166 13.73 7.60 13.84
C SER A 166 14.52 6.30 13.84
N SER A 167 15.62 6.27 14.59
CA SER A 167 16.53 5.13 14.63
C SER A 167 15.73 3.83 14.73
N VAL A 168 16.10 2.87 13.89
CA VAL A 168 15.63 1.50 14.01
C VAL A 168 15.92 1.12 15.46
N GLY A 169 14.90 0.83 16.25
CA GLY A 169 15.09 0.28 17.60
C GLY A 169 16.06 -0.89 17.50
N THR A 170 16.83 -1.16 18.55
CA THR A 170 17.85 -2.23 18.53
C THR A 170 17.23 -3.57 18.15
N VAL A 171 17.32 -3.95 16.87
CA VAL A 171 16.98 -5.28 16.36
C VAL A 171 18.20 -6.16 16.57
N SER A 172 18.00 -7.35 17.14
CA SER A 172 19.10 -8.30 17.35
C SER A 172 19.74 -8.70 16.01
N ASP A 173 21.04 -9.01 16.02
CA ASP A 173 21.73 -9.41 14.80
C ASP A 173 21.17 -10.74 14.25
N ASP A 174 20.62 -11.59 15.10
CA ASP A 174 19.90 -12.80 14.67
C ASP A 174 18.62 -12.46 13.89
N SER A 175 17.80 -11.55 14.41
CA SER A 175 16.61 -11.07 13.71
C SER A 175 16.98 -10.40 12.39
N LYS A 176 18.06 -9.60 12.34
CA LYS A 176 18.53 -9.00 11.08
C LYS A 176 18.86 -10.07 10.05
N ARG A 177 19.67 -11.07 10.40
CA ARG A 177 20.01 -12.17 9.49
C ARG A 177 18.78 -12.91 8.96
N LYS A 178 17.79 -13.18 9.82
CA LYS A 178 16.54 -13.84 9.43
C LYS A 178 15.67 -12.98 8.52
N ILE A 179 15.61 -11.66 8.77
CA ILE A 179 14.91 -10.70 7.89
C ILE A 179 15.59 -10.67 6.52
N THR A 180 16.92 -10.58 6.48
CA THR A 180 17.69 -10.63 5.23
C THR A 180 17.49 -11.96 4.52
N HIS A 181 17.36 -13.09 5.23
CA HIS A 181 17.01 -14.36 4.60
C HIS A 181 15.62 -14.33 3.94
N MET A 182 14.64 -13.67 4.55
CA MET A 182 13.28 -13.58 4.00
C MET A 182 13.15 -12.60 2.83
N TYR A 183 13.81 -11.44 2.89
CA TYR A 183 13.58 -10.34 1.94
C TYR A 183 14.83 -9.85 1.21
N GLY A 184 16.00 -10.39 1.50
CA GLY A 184 17.28 -9.90 0.98
C GLY A 184 17.37 -9.97 -0.55
N GLU A 185 16.83 -11.04 -1.16
CA GLU A 185 16.75 -11.15 -2.62
C GLU A 185 15.91 -10.03 -3.24
N PHE A 186 14.72 -9.78 -2.68
CA PHE A 186 13.86 -8.70 -3.15
C PHE A 186 14.45 -7.32 -2.86
N SER A 187 15.11 -7.14 -1.71
CA SER A 187 15.83 -5.90 -1.36
C SER A 187 16.94 -5.62 -2.38
N HIS A 188 17.71 -6.64 -2.77
CA HIS A 188 18.72 -6.53 -3.83
C HIS A 188 18.07 -6.17 -5.17
N ALA A 189 17.01 -6.87 -5.58
CA ALA A 189 16.31 -6.58 -6.83
C ALA A 189 15.78 -5.13 -6.88
N LEU A 190 15.31 -4.59 -5.76
CA LEU A 190 14.90 -3.19 -5.69
C LEU A 190 16.05 -2.20 -5.81
N LYS A 191 17.29 -2.54 -5.43
CA LYS A 191 18.46 -1.64 -5.57
C LYS A 191 18.86 -1.44 -7.03
N GLU A 192 18.61 -2.42 -7.88
CA GLU A 192 18.88 -2.34 -9.33
C GLU A 192 17.87 -1.46 -10.09
N LEU A 193 16.74 -1.10 -9.46
CA LEU A 193 15.76 -0.20 -10.06
C LEU A 193 16.22 1.27 -9.96
N PRO A 194 15.84 2.13 -10.91
CA PRO A 194 16.05 3.57 -10.79
C PRO A 194 15.32 4.14 -9.55
N ASP A 195 15.89 5.20 -8.98
CA ASP A 195 15.28 5.89 -7.81
C ASP A 195 13.94 6.52 -8.13
N CYS A 196 13.71 6.88 -9.40
CA CYS A 196 12.45 7.35 -9.91
C CYS A 196 12.23 6.87 -11.34
N GLU A 197 11.04 6.33 -11.60
CA GLU A 197 10.62 5.90 -12.93
C GLU A 197 9.13 6.22 -13.14
N ILE A 198 8.80 6.80 -14.28
CA ILE A 198 7.41 6.95 -14.72
C ILE A 198 7.12 5.82 -15.71
N LYS A 199 6.08 5.04 -15.43
CA LYS A 199 5.59 3.98 -16.33
C LYS A 199 4.22 4.33 -16.85
N GLU A 200 4.07 4.15 -18.16
CA GLU A 200 2.78 4.25 -18.83
C GLU A 200 2.13 2.86 -18.96
N PRO A 201 0.79 2.76 -18.91
CA PRO A 201 0.10 1.51 -19.18
C PRO A 201 0.49 0.96 -20.56
N ILE A 202 0.96 -0.29 -20.61
CA ILE A 202 1.50 -0.95 -21.82
C ILE A 202 0.44 -1.08 -22.94
N SER A 203 -0.84 -0.92 -22.61
CA SER A 203 -1.95 -1.39 -23.42
C SER A 203 -2.92 -0.26 -23.73
N GLU A 204 -3.11 0.02 -25.03
CA GLU A 204 -4.22 0.83 -25.56
C GLU A 204 -5.60 0.20 -25.28
N LYS A 205 -5.64 -1.04 -24.78
CA LYS A 205 -6.91 -1.69 -24.42
C LYS A 205 -7.69 -0.79 -23.47
N PRO A 206 -8.99 -0.62 -23.73
CA PRO A 206 -9.85 0.14 -22.83
C PRO A 206 -9.74 -0.37 -21.39
N LEU A 207 -9.72 0.54 -20.42
CA LEU A 207 -9.65 0.23 -18.98
C LEU A 207 -10.63 -0.88 -18.55
N PHE A 208 -11.82 -0.94 -19.16
CA PHE A 208 -12.81 -1.97 -18.85
C PHE A 208 -12.28 -3.38 -19.09
N VAL A 209 -11.48 -3.61 -20.14
CA VAL A 209 -10.90 -4.92 -20.46
C VAL A 209 -9.93 -5.36 -19.37
N THR A 210 -9.12 -4.43 -18.85
CA THR A 210 -8.22 -4.72 -17.73
C THR A 210 -8.99 -5.11 -16.46
N TYR A 211 -10.14 -4.47 -16.23
CA TYR A 211 -11.00 -4.76 -15.08
C TYR A 211 -11.85 -6.02 -15.22
N LEU A 212 -11.88 -6.68 -16.38
CA LEU A 212 -12.51 -8.00 -16.55
C LEU A 212 -11.65 -9.16 -16.01
N LYS A 213 -10.38 -8.94 -15.66
CA LYS A 213 -9.54 -9.99 -15.07
C LYS A 213 -10.20 -10.54 -13.78
N PRO A 214 -10.16 -11.86 -13.52
CA PRO A 214 -10.83 -12.47 -12.35
C PRO A 214 -10.47 -11.81 -10.99
N ILE A 215 -9.23 -11.34 -10.86
CA ILE A 215 -8.79 -10.64 -9.64
C ILE A 215 -9.60 -9.37 -9.38
N TYR A 216 -10.02 -8.66 -10.42
CA TYR A 216 -10.84 -7.45 -10.29
C TYR A 216 -12.29 -7.77 -9.91
N ALA A 217 -12.83 -8.93 -10.30
CA ALA A 217 -14.12 -9.41 -9.80
C ALA A 217 -14.08 -9.64 -8.27
N LYS A 218 -13.02 -10.26 -7.75
CA LYS A 218 -12.79 -10.41 -6.30
C LYS A 218 -12.69 -9.04 -5.61
N VAL A 219 -12.04 -8.07 -6.25
CA VAL A 219 -11.89 -6.69 -5.78
C VAL A 219 -13.21 -5.92 -5.75
N MET A 220 -14.12 -6.17 -6.70
CA MET A 220 -15.49 -5.64 -6.69
C MET A 220 -16.31 -6.24 -5.55
N LEU A 221 -16.26 -7.56 -5.36
CA LEU A 221 -16.97 -8.24 -4.27
C LEU A 221 -16.52 -7.72 -2.89
N ILE A 222 -15.20 -7.61 -2.67
CA ILE A 222 -14.65 -7.05 -1.42
C ILE A 222 -15.14 -5.61 -1.20
N TRP A 223 -15.22 -4.81 -2.26
CA TRP A 223 -15.69 -3.43 -2.16
C TRP A 223 -17.19 -3.35 -1.86
N LEU A 224 -18.03 -4.18 -2.49
CA LEU A 224 -19.46 -4.26 -2.19
C LEU A 224 -19.69 -4.65 -0.73
N LEU A 225 -18.95 -5.62 -0.21
CA LEU A 225 -19.00 -6.01 1.21
C LEU A 225 -18.59 -4.85 2.13
N PHE A 226 -17.56 -4.09 1.77
CA PHE A 226 -17.12 -2.92 2.53
C PHE A 226 -18.19 -1.81 2.55
N VAL A 227 -18.76 -1.46 1.38
CA VAL A 227 -19.85 -0.46 1.28
C VAL A 227 -21.07 -0.90 2.08
N PHE A 228 -21.43 -2.18 1.99
CA PHE A 228 -22.52 -2.75 2.77
C PHE A 228 -22.26 -2.61 4.28
N GLN A 229 -21.06 -2.95 4.76
CA GLN A 229 -20.69 -2.81 6.18
C GLN A 229 -20.77 -1.36 6.64
N LEU A 230 -20.25 -0.41 5.85
CA LEU A 230 -20.35 1.03 6.18
C LEU A 230 -21.80 1.51 6.24
N THR A 231 -22.64 1.04 5.31
CA THR A 231 -24.06 1.43 5.23
C THR A 231 -24.85 0.83 6.39
N ALA A 232 -24.65 -0.46 6.68
CA ALA A 232 -25.26 -1.15 7.80
C ALA A 232 -24.86 -0.50 9.13
N LYS A 233 -23.59 -0.15 9.33
CA LYS A 233 -23.13 0.57 10.53
C LYS A 233 -23.85 1.91 10.72
N LYS A 234 -24.11 2.64 9.64
CA LYS A 234 -24.77 3.95 9.70
C LYS A 234 -26.29 3.88 9.83
N ARG A 235 -26.94 2.93 9.15
CA ARG A 235 -28.41 2.87 9.02
C ARG A 235 -29.05 1.79 9.90
N LEU A 236 -28.32 0.74 10.25
CA LEU A 236 -28.81 -0.44 10.96
C LEU A 236 -27.80 -0.89 12.03
N PRO A 237 -27.47 -0.02 13.02
CA PRO A 237 -26.41 -0.29 13.98
C PRO A 237 -26.62 -1.58 14.78
N GLY A 238 -27.89 -1.93 15.08
CA GLY A 238 -28.23 -3.19 15.75
C GLY A 238 -27.89 -4.45 14.93
N ILE A 239 -28.21 -4.45 13.63
CA ILE A 239 -27.89 -5.56 12.72
C ILE A 239 -26.37 -5.65 12.51
N TYR A 240 -25.69 -4.49 12.38
CA TYR A 240 -24.24 -4.45 12.28
C TYR A 240 -23.56 -5.02 13.53
N GLY A 241 -24.04 -4.66 14.73
CA GLY A 241 -23.57 -5.21 16.00
C GLY A 241 -23.74 -6.73 16.05
N PHE A 242 -24.94 -7.22 15.73
CA PHE A 242 -25.24 -8.65 15.70
C PHE A 242 -24.35 -9.44 14.71
N LEU A 243 -24.21 -8.96 13.47
CA LEU A 243 -23.36 -9.59 12.46
C LEU A 243 -21.87 -9.58 12.84
N ARG A 244 -21.41 -8.49 13.47
CA ARG A 244 -20.07 -8.41 14.01
C ARG A 244 -19.87 -9.46 15.10
N ASP A 245 -20.80 -9.59 16.03
CA ASP A 245 -20.69 -10.52 17.15
C ASP A 245 -20.74 -12.00 16.69
N ILE A 246 -21.53 -12.33 15.65
CA ILE A 246 -21.46 -13.64 14.98
C ILE A 246 -20.07 -13.87 14.40
N LYS A 247 -19.52 -12.89 13.68
CA LYS A 247 -18.20 -13.01 13.07
C LYS A 247 -17.10 -13.23 14.13
N THR A 248 -17.15 -12.50 15.23
CA THR A 248 -16.27 -12.66 16.41
C THR A 248 -16.34 -14.11 16.91
N LYS A 249 -17.55 -14.62 17.19
CA LYS A 249 -17.79 -16.01 17.65
C LYS A 249 -17.32 -17.09 16.67
N VAL A 250 -17.52 -16.89 15.37
CA VAL A 250 -17.15 -17.87 14.33
C VAL A 250 -15.64 -17.86 14.05
N THR A 251 -14.99 -16.70 14.15
CA THR A 251 -13.56 -16.57 13.81
C THR A 251 -12.60 -16.69 14.99
N GLY A 252 -13.12 -16.85 16.21
CA GLY A 252 -12.31 -17.00 17.43
C GLY A 252 -11.46 -15.76 17.74
N ARG A 253 -11.88 -14.59 17.27
CA ARG A 253 -11.28 -13.28 17.58
C ARG A 253 -12.15 -12.54 18.56
#